data_AF-A0A7J8WBJ2-F1
#
_entry.id   AF-A0A7J8WBJ2-F1
#
_cell.length_a   1.000
_cell.length_b   1.000
_cell.length_c   1.000
_cell.angle_alpha   90.00
_cell.angle_beta   90.00
_cell.angle_gamma   90.00
#
_symmetry.space_group_name_H-M   'P 1'
#
loop_
_entity.id
_entity.type
_entity.pdbx_description
1 polymer ?
#
loop_
_entity_poly.entity_id
_entity_poly.type
_entity_poly.pdbx_seq_one_letter_code
_entity_poly.pdbx_strand_id
1 'polypeptide(L)'
;ITPYGNLYHYDLPQALQEKYNGFLNRQIVEDYADYAEFCFKTFGDRVKNWFTFNEPRIVAALGFDNGINPPSRCSKEVGNCTDGNSAIEPYIVGHNLILSHAEAVKRYREKYQKGSIGILLDFNWYEPLTRSKADNYAAQRARDFHVGWFLHPIRYGEYPRTMQEIVGKRLPKFTEEEVKMVNGSFDYVGINQYTTSYISNPTTPSNVTSYQADWNANSWWLYIVPWGMYKTVTYIKERYGDMNVIISENGMDDPGNATLPNGLKDTTRIKFFKDYMTQLKKAIDEGANVTGYFAWSLLDNFEWLLGYTSRFGIVYVDYNNLKRYPKMSAYWFKQLLEKK
;
A
#
# COMPACT_ATOMS: atom_id res chain seq x y z
N ILE A 1 -2.21 -24.42 2.98
CA ILE A 1 -2.14 -22.98 2.65
C ILE A 1 -2.85 -22.22 3.75
N THR A 2 -2.21 -21.23 4.34
CA THR A 2 -2.80 -20.42 5.42
C THR A 2 -3.48 -19.19 4.82
N PRO A 3 -4.77 -18.93 5.11
CA PRO A 3 -5.44 -17.74 4.59
C PRO A 3 -4.97 -16.47 5.32
N TYR A 4 -4.75 -15.42 4.54
CA TYR A 4 -4.59 -14.03 5.00
C TYR A 4 -5.76 -13.24 4.40
N GLY A 5 -6.71 -12.82 5.23
CA GLY A 5 -7.89 -12.09 4.78
C GLY A 5 -7.61 -10.59 4.72
N ASN A 6 -7.66 -10.00 3.52
CA ASN A 6 -7.70 -8.55 3.38
C ASN A 6 -9.16 -8.08 3.35
N LEU A 7 -9.54 -7.23 4.30
CA LEU A 7 -10.94 -6.82 4.50
C LEU A 7 -11.40 -5.78 3.46
N TYR A 8 -10.50 -4.91 3.01
CA TYR A 8 -10.81 -3.85 2.06
C TYR A 8 -9.70 -3.70 1.02
N HIS A 9 -10.07 -3.78 -0.26
CA HIS A 9 -9.17 -3.62 -1.40
C HIS A 9 -9.81 -2.70 -2.45
N TYR A 10 -10.01 -1.43 -2.08
CA TYR A 10 -10.61 -0.36 -2.89
C TYR A 10 -12.08 -0.59 -3.29
N ASP A 11 -12.76 -1.46 -2.56
CA ASP A 11 -14.07 -2.03 -2.87
C ASP A 11 -15.18 -1.45 -1.99
N LEU A 12 -15.14 -0.14 -1.74
CA LEU A 12 -16.17 0.56 -0.96
C LEU A 12 -17.57 0.33 -1.57
N PRO A 13 -18.58 -0.06 -0.78
CA PRO A 13 -19.94 -0.15 -1.28
C PRO A 13 -20.45 1.21 -1.78
N GLN A 14 -20.92 1.24 -3.03
CA GLN A 14 -21.46 2.44 -3.67
C GLN A 14 -22.55 3.13 -2.83
N ALA A 15 -23.37 2.36 -2.12
CA ALA A 15 -24.40 2.90 -1.22
C ALA A 15 -23.84 3.81 -0.12
N LEU A 16 -22.63 3.55 0.41
CA LEU A 16 -21.99 4.40 1.40
C LEU A 16 -21.39 5.66 0.76
N GLN A 17 -20.88 5.52 -0.47
CA GLN A 17 -20.43 6.66 -1.27
C GLN A 17 -21.59 7.63 -1.56
N GLU A 18 -22.77 7.13 -1.91
CA GLU A 18 -23.95 7.95 -2.20
C GLU A 18 -24.60 8.51 -0.93
N LYS A 19 -24.64 7.73 0.15
CA LYS A 19 -25.30 8.14 1.41
C LYS A 19 -24.59 9.31 2.09
N TYR A 20 -23.26 9.30 2.10
CA TYR A 20 -22.49 10.30 2.86
C TYR A 20 -21.09 10.61 2.29
N ASN A 21 -20.81 10.28 1.02
CA ASN A 21 -19.49 10.44 0.40
C ASN A 21 -18.39 9.53 0.95
N GLY A 22 -18.76 8.34 1.45
CA GLY A 22 -17.80 7.31 1.82
C GLY A 22 -16.76 7.79 2.84
N PHE A 23 -15.48 7.65 2.51
CA PHE A 23 -14.37 8.02 3.40
C PHE A 23 -14.23 9.51 3.70
N LEU A 24 -14.97 10.40 3.03
CA LEU A 24 -15.03 11.81 3.42
C LEU A 24 -15.83 12.05 4.70
N ASN A 25 -16.69 11.11 5.10
CA ASN A 25 -17.51 11.23 6.29
C ASN A 25 -17.06 10.28 7.38
N ARG A 26 -17.03 10.79 8.61
CA ARG A 26 -16.57 10.07 9.80
C ARG A 26 -17.45 8.87 10.17
N GLN A 27 -18.70 8.81 9.69
CA GLN A 27 -19.58 7.64 9.86
C GLN A 27 -18.95 6.35 9.30
N ILE A 28 -18.08 6.46 8.28
CA ILE A 28 -17.41 5.30 7.68
C ILE A 28 -16.60 4.49 8.69
N VAL A 29 -16.09 5.12 9.76
CA VAL A 29 -15.28 4.47 10.78
C VAL A 29 -16.08 3.34 11.42
N GLU A 30 -17.34 3.62 11.73
CA GLU A 30 -18.19 2.66 12.42
C GLU A 30 -18.80 1.64 11.46
N ASP A 31 -19.23 2.07 10.28
CA ASP A 31 -19.75 1.16 9.25
C ASP A 31 -18.67 0.14 8.80
N TYR A 32 -17.40 0.58 8.69
CA TYR A 32 -16.28 -0.31 8.40
C TYR A 32 -15.98 -1.26 9.57
N ALA A 33 -16.00 -0.75 10.81
CA ALA A 33 -15.73 -1.57 11.99
C ALA A 33 -16.80 -2.66 12.20
N ASP A 34 -18.07 -2.35 11.91
CA ASP A 34 -19.17 -3.31 11.90
C ASP A 34 -18.98 -4.39 10.82
N TYR A 35 -18.57 -4.00 9.60
CA TYR A 35 -18.22 -4.95 8.54
C TYR A 35 -17.03 -5.85 8.93
N ALA A 36 -15.95 -5.27 9.48
CA ALA A 36 -14.79 -6.01 9.94
C ALA A 36 -15.19 -7.02 11.04
N GLU A 37 -16.00 -6.59 12.02
CA GLU A 37 -16.53 -7.47 13.06
C GLU A 37 -17.40 -8.60 12.52
N PHE A 38 -18.23 -8.34 11.50
CA PHE A 38 -18.96 -9.38 10.79
C PHE A 38 -18.01 -10.42 10.18
N CYS A 39 -16.93 -9.99 9.51
CA CYS A 39 -15.92 -10.88 8.94
C CYS A 39 -15.20 -11.71 10.02
N PHE A 40 -14.82 -11.09 11.13
CA PHE A 40 -14.18 -11.77 12.26
C PHE A 40 -15.11 -12.84 12.86
N LYS A 41 -16.38 -12.52 13.10
CA LYS A 41 -17.38 -13.47 13.60
C LYS A 41 -17.57 -14.65 12.65
N THR A 42 -17.66 -14.37 11.35
CA THR A 42 -18.08 -15.35 10.34
C THR A 42 -16.94 -16.27 9.91
N PHE A 43 -15.71 -15.74 9.82
CA PHE A 43 -14.57 -16.48 9.25
C PHE A 43 -13.40 -16.64 10.22
N GLY A 44 -13.41 -15.97 11.37
CA GLY A 44 -12.32 -15.98 12.35
C GLY A 44 -12.10 -17.33 13.03
N ASP A 45 -12.98 -18.31 12.82
CA ASP A 45 -12.74 -19.71 13.19
C ASP A 45 -11.58 -20.33 12.40
N ARG A 46 -11.42 -19.93 11.12
CA ARG A 46 -10.42 -20.45 10.17
C ARG A 46 -9.37 -19.40 9.74
N VAL A 47 -9.76 -18.14 9.57
CA VAL A 47 -8.85 -17.05 9.18
C VAL A 47 -8.23 -16.46 10.44
N LYS A 48 -6.90 -16.60 10.55
CA LYS A 48 -6.13 -16.17 11.72
C LYS A 48 -5.20 -14.99 11.45
N ASN A 49 -5.12 -14.56 10.20
CA ASN A 49 -4.29 -13.43 9.80
C ASN A 49 -5.17 -12.48 8.99
N TRP A 50 -5.28 -11.25 9.48
CA TRP A 50 -6.13 -10.22 8.88
C TRP A 50 -5.29 -9.02 8.45
N PHE A 51 -5.70 -8.41 7.35
CA PHE A 51 -5.29 -7.07 6.95
C PHE A 51 -6.54 -6.21 6.82
N THR A 52 -6.52 -5.01 7.40
CA THR A 52 -7.68 -4.11 7.36
C THR A 52 -7.85 -3.47 5.99
N PHE A 53 -6.79 -2.88 5.45
CA PHE A 53 -6.81 -2.13 4.20
C PHE A 53 -5.63 -2.55 3.33
N ASN A 54 -5.88 -2.61 2.02
CA ASN A 54 -4.83 -2.50 1.01
C ASN A 54 -4.54 -1.04 0.69
N GLU A 55 -3.28 -0.63 0.81
CA GLU A 55 -2.72 0.63 0.30
C GLU A 55 -3.65 1.85 0.51
N PRO A 56 -3.99 2.20 1.76
CA PRO A 56 -4.95 3.28 2.04
C PRO A 56 -4.47 4.63 1.48
N ARG A 57 -3.16 4.80 1.26
CA ARG A 57 -2.60 5.96 0.56
C ARG A 57 -3.10 6.07 -0.86
N ILE A 58 -3.22 4.95 -1.60
CA ILE A 58 -3.74 4.96 -2.96
C ILE A 58 -5.19 5.44 -2.99
N VAL A 59 -6.03 4.99 -2.04
CA VAL A 59 -7.41 5.47 -1.93
C VAL A 59 -7.43 6.99 -1.73
N ALA A 60 -6.68 7.51 -0.76
CA ALA A 60 -6.65 8.93 -0.46
C ALA A 60 -6.03 9.77 -1.59
N ALA A 61 -4.86 9.38 -2.09
CA ALA A 61 -4.08 10.16 -3.05
C ALA A 61 -4.58 10.03 -4.49
N LEU A 62 -5.02 8.85 -4.93
CA LEU A 62 -5.51 8.67 -6.30
C LEU A 62 -7.01 8.87 -6.42
N GLY A 63 -7.78 8.68 -5.33
CA GLY A 63 -9.22 8.90 -5.31
C GLY A 63 -9.65 10.35 -5.07
N PHE A 64 -8.85 11.11 -4.30
CA PHE A 64 -9.25 12.43 -3.78
C PHE A 64 -8.24 13.56 -4.01
N ASP A 65 -7.09 13.29 -4.64
CA ASP A 65 -6.15 14.35 -5.07
C ASP A 65 -6.16 14.52 -6.59
N ASN A 66 -5.66 13.53 -7.36
CA ASN A 66 -5.68 13.61 -8.82
C ASN A 66 -6.94 12.99 -9.46
N GLY A 67 -7.77 12.32 -8.65
CA GLY A 67 -9.04 11.73 -9.06
C GLY A 67 -8.93 10.64 -10.14
N ILE A 68 -7.75 10.05 -10.31
CA ILE A 68 -7.51 9.01 -11.31
C ILE A 68 -8.24 7.71 -10.94
N ASN A 69 -8.39 7.42 -9.65
CA ASN A 69 -9.18 6.27 -9.15
C ASN A 69 -10.57 6.73 -8.67
N PRO A 70 -11.58 5.84 -8.65
CA PRO A 70 -12.85 6.11 -7.98
C PRO A 70 -12.66 6.57 -6.52
N PRO A 71 -13.45 7.54 -6.03
CA PRO A 71 -14.62 8.15 -6.66
C PRO A 71 -14.29 9.34 -7.61
N SER A 72 -13.02 9.47 -8.02
CA SER A 72 -12.55 10.48 -8.98
C SER A 72 -12.85 11.91 -8.57
N ARG A 73 -12.42 12.28 -7.36
CA ARG A 73 -12.54 13.63 -6.81
C ARG A 73 -11.21 14.37 -6.87
N CYS A 74 -11.25 15.62 -7.33
CA CYS A 74 -10.08 16.49 -7.39
C CYS A 74 -10.47 17.96 -7.58
N SER A 75 -9.57 18.86 -7.24
CA SER A 75 -9.67 20.28 -7.60
C SER A 75 -9.55 20.46 -9.11
N LYS A 76 -10.22 21.47 -9.65
CA LYS A 76 -10.23 21.77 -11.10
C LYS A 76 -8.84 22.04 -11.67
N GLU A 77 -7.93 22.59 -10.86
CA GLU A 77 -6.55 22.91 -11.24
C GLU A 77 -5.64 21.67 -11.27
N VAL A 78 -6.07 20.54 -10.68
CA VAL A 78 -5.28 19.31 -10.58
C VAL A 78 -5.71 18.28 -11.64
N GLY A 79 -7.01 18.14 -11.89
CA GLY A 79 -7.52 17.15 -12.83
C GLY A 79 -8.94 17.45 -13.32
N ASN A 80 -9.45 16.56 -14.17
CA ASN A 80 -10.76 16.71 -14.80
C ASN A 80 -11.88 16.00 -14.00
N CYS A 81 -12.02 16.35 -12.72
CA CYS A 81 -13.05 15.80 -11.84
C CYS A 81 -14.29 16.69 -11.82
N THR A 82 -15.45 16.09 -11.53
CA THR A 82 -16.71 16.83 -11.42
C THR A 82 -16.80 17.68 -10.15
N ASP A 83 -16.16 17.23 -9.07
CA ASP A 83 -16.14 17.86 -7.76
C ASP A 83 -14.92 17.36 -6.96
N GLY A 84 -14.60 18.04 -5.87
CA GLY A 84 -13.49 17.66 -4.98
C GLY A 84 -12.62 18.83 -4.56
N ASN A 85 -11.76 18.56 -3.59
CA ASN A 85 -10.73 19.50 -3.15
C ASN A 85 -9.44 18.76 -2.75
N SER A 86 -8.52 18.73 -3.70
CA SER A 86 -7.21 18.08 -3.61
C SER A 86 -6.34 18.58 -2.46
N ALA A 87 -6.61 19.77 -1.91
CA ALA A 87 -5.86 20.34 -0.80
C ALA A 87 -6.26 19.77 0.57
N ILE A 88 -7.50 19.25 0.72
CA ILE A 88 -8.06 18.86 2.02
C ILE A 88 -8.63 17.42 2.03
N GLU A 89 -9.26 16.99 0.94
CA GLU A 89 -9.98 15.71 0.88
C GLU A 89 -9.07 14.50 1.08
N PRO A 90 -7.85 14.43 0.49
CA PRO A 90 -6.93 13.32 0.76
C PRO A 90 -6.61 13.17 2.25
N TYR A 91 -6.48 14.29 2.98
CA TYR A 91 -6.17 14.28 4.40
C TYR A 91 -7.34 13.87 5.28
N ILE A 92 -8.57 14.29 4.91
CA ILE A 92 -9.80 13.83 5.58
C ILE A 92 -9.97 12.32 5.39
N VAL A 93 -9.83 11.84 4.14
CA VAL A 93 -9.94 10.42 3.80
C VAL A 93 -8.87 9.59 4.47
N GLY A 94 -7.61 10.01 4.40
CA GLY A 94 -6.49 9.35 5.08
C GLY A 94 -6.69 9.26 6.59
N HIS A 95 -7.22 10.31 7.21
CA HIS A 95 -7.55 10.29 8.65
C HIS A 95 -8.66 9.29 8.99
N ASN A 96 -9.77 9.31 8.24
CA ASN A 96 -10.86 8.35 8.46
C ASN A 96 -10.44 6.90 8.18
N LEU A 97 -9.56 6.65 7.21
CA LEU A 97 -8.98 5.32 6.97
C LEU A 97 -8.15 4.82 8.16
N ILE A 98 -7.31 5.69 8.75
CA ILE A 98 -6.53 5.35 9.97
C ILE A 98 -7.46 5.04 11.15
N LEU A 99 -8.50 5.85 11.35
CA LEU A 99 -9.48 5.62 12.41
C LEU A 99 -10.27 4.32 12.21
N SER A 100 -10.71 4.05 10.97
CA SER A 100 -11.41 2.81 10.60
C SER A 100 -10.54 1.58 10.86
N HIS A 101 -9.25 1.66 10.51
CA HIS A 101 -8.27 0.61 10.81
C HIS A 101 -8.16 0.36 12.31
N ALA A 102 -7.94 1.42 13.08
CA ALA A 102 -7.71 1.33 14.51
C ALA A 102 -8.94 0.84 15.29
N GLU A 103 -10.15 1.26 14.92
CA GLU A 103 -11.39 0.77 15.52
C GLU A 103 -11.63 -0.72 15.20
N ALA A 104 -11.38 -1.16 13.96
CA ALA A 104 -11.46 -2.58 13.61
C ALA A 104 -10.45 -3.44 14.40
N VAL A 105 -9.22 -2.95 14.57
CA VAL A 105 -8.18 -3.62 15.36
C VAL A 105 -8.57 -3.70 16.83
N LYS A 106 -9.10 -2.61 17.40
CA LYS A 106 -9.61 -2.58 18.77
C LYS A 106 -10.69 -3.64 18.97
N ARG A 107 -11.71 -3.68 18.11
CA ARG A 107 -12.77 -4.70 18.18
C ARG A 107 -12.24 -6.12 18.03
N TYR A 108 -11.26 -6.34 17.14
CA TYR A 108 -10.60 -7.64 16.99
C TYR A 108 -9.91 -8.09 18.27
N ARG A 109 -9.12 -7.20 18.89
CA ARG A 109 -8.38 -7.48 20.13
C ARG A 109 -9.30 -7.69 21.33
N GLU A 110 -10.36 -6.90 21.45
CA GLU A 110 -11.28 -7.00 22.59
C GLU A 110 -12.17 -8.26 22.56
N LYS A 111 -12.53 -8.76 21.37
CA LYS A 111 -13.57 -9.79 21.22
C LYS A 111 -13.13 -11.08 20.51
N TYR A 112 -12.13 -11.03 19.62
CA TYR A 112 -11.87 -12.09 18.63
C TYR A 112 -10.43 -12.59 18.59
N GLN A 113 -9.57 -12.19 19.53
CA GLN A 113 -8.11 -12.37 19.51
C GLN A 113 -7.64 -13.85 19.52
N LYS A 114 -7.77 -14.52 18.37
CA LYS A 114 -7.32 -15.90 18.11
C LYS A 114 -6.27 -15.96 16.99
N GLY A 115 -5.69 -14.83 16.64
CA GLY A 115 -4.75 -14.65 15.54
C GLY A 115 -4.19 -13.22 15.52
N SER A 116 -3.69 -12.77 14.38
CA SER A 116 -3.03 -11.48 14.21
C SER A 116 -3.74 -10.58 13.20
N ILE A 117 -3.62 -9.27 13.40
CA ILE A 117 -4.20 -8.25 12.51
C ILE A 117 -3.17 -7.16 12.20
N GLY A 118 -3.20 -6.68 10.96
CA GLY A 118 -2.33 -5.62 10.48
C GLY A 118 -2.96 -4.81 9.36
N ILE A 119 -2.12 -4.12 8.59
CA ILE A 119 -2.51 -3.29 7.44
C ILE A 119 -1.47 -3.46 6.33
N LEU A 120 -1.89 -3.35 5.06
CA LEU A 120 -0.98 -3.36 3.91
C LEU A 120 -0.73 -1.93 3.45
N LEU A 121 0.54 -1.55 3.36
CA LEU A 121 0.95 -0.21 2.94
C LEU A 121 1.78 -0.32 1.66
N ASP A 122 1.45 0.48 0.66
CA ASP A 122 2.34 0.69 -0.47
C ASP A 122 3.57 1.47 -0.02
N PHE A 123 4.73 1.05 -0.50
CA PHE A 123 5.95 1.79 -0.29
C PHE A 123 6.97 1.54 -1.39
N ASN A 124 7.24 2.60 -2.16
CA ASN A 124 8.42 2.67 -3.02
C ASN A 124 9.59 3.26 -2.25
N TRP A 125 10.81 2.77 -2.51
CA TRP A 125 12.00 3.42 -1.97
C TRP A 125 12.28 4.74 -2.69
N TYR A 126 12.74 5.74 -1.95
CA TYR A 126 13.12 7.04 -2.50
C TYR A 126 14.56 7.36 -2.16
N GLU A 127 15.39 7.50 -3.20
CA GLU A 127 16.79 7.90 -3.08
C GLU A 127 16.94 9.35 -3.52
N PRO A 128 17.77 10.17 -2.89
CA PRO A 128 18.01 11.53 -3.38
C PRO A 128 18.70 11.50 -4.75
N LEU A 129 18.26 12.36 -5.68
CA LEU A 129 18.84 12.45 -7.03
C LEU A 129 20.32 12.86 -6.99
N THR A 130 20.66 13.80 -6.11
CA THR A 130 22.03 14.24 -5.86
C THR A 130 22.40 14.12 -4.37
N ARG A 131 23.68 14.28 -4.05
CA ARG A 131 24.17 14.33 -2.65
C ARG A 131 23.85 15.67 -1.95
N SER A 132 23.09 16.56 -2.58
CA SER A 132 22.74 17.85 -1.98
C SER A 132 21.86 17.68 -0.74
N LYS A 133 21.98 18.61 0.20
CA LYS A 133 21.12 18.64 1.40
C LYS A 133 19.63 18.74 1.03
N ALA A 134 19.33 19.48 -0.05
CA ALA A 134 17.97 19.68 -0.54
C ALA A 134 17.33 18.37 -1.02
N ASP A 135 18.04 17.59 -1.85
CA ASP A 135 17.52 16.32 -2.36
C ASP A 135 17.41 15.25 -1.26
N ASN A 136 18.33 15.24 -0.30
CA ASN A 136 18.23 14.36 0.87
C ASN A 136 16.96 14.66 1.69
N TYR A 137 16.66 15.94 1.91
CA TYR A 137 15.40 16.32 2.54
C TYR A 137 14.20 15.97 1.68
N ALA A 138 14.25 16.18 0.36
CA ALA A 138 13.16 15.80 -0.54
C ALA A 138 12.88 14.29 -0.51
N ALA A 139 13.92 13.45 -0.51
CA ALA A 139 13.79 12.01 -0.37
C ALA A 139 13.18 11.58 0.98
N GLN A 140 13.54 12.26 2.09
CA GLN A 140 12.90 12.00 3.38
C GLN A 140 11.43 12.44 3.39
N ARG A 141 11.12 13.64 2.86
CA ARG A 141 9.72 14.10 2.72
C ARG A 141 8.90 13.09 1.92
N ALA A 142 9.47 12.54 0.84
CA ALA A 142 8.81 11.53 0.03
C ALA A 142 8.45 10.26 0.85
N ARG A 143 9.37 9.77 1.69
CA ARG A 143 9.09 8.63 2.57
C ARG A 143 8.04 8.95 3.62
N ASP A 144 8.07 10.16 4.18
CA ASP A 144 7.10 10.62 5.19
C ASP A 144 5.68 10.74 4.59
N PHE A 145 5.54 11.29 3.38
CA PHE A 145 4.25 11.40 2.67
C PHE A 145 3.78 10.08 2.02
N HIS A 146 4.67 9.11 1.81
CA HIS A 146 4.32 7.77 1.31
C HIS A 146 3.93 6.83 2.44
N VAL A 147 4.92 6.19 3.07
CA VAL A 147 4.68 5.16 4.10
C VAL A 147 4.44 5.81 5.46
N GLY A 148 5.11 6.92 5.76
CA GLY A 148 5.00 7.60 7.05
C GLY A 148 3.59 8.12 7.34
N TRP A 149 2.83 8.49 6.31
CA TRP A 149 1.48 9.03 6.46
C TRP A 149 0.55 8.07 7.21
N PHE A 150 0.70 6.76 7.02
CA PHE A 150 -0.09 5.72 7.69
C PHE A 150 0.71 4.98 8.76
N LEU A 151 1.98 4.68 8.51
CA LEU A 151 2.80 3.91 9.45
C LEU A 151 3.15 4.69 10.72
N HIS A 152 3.40 5.99 10.61
CA HIS A 152 3.77 6.81 11.78
C HIS A 152 2.61 6.98 12.76
N PRO A 153 1.37 7.25 12.32
CA PRO A 153 0.21 7.22 13.21
C PRO A 153 0.03 5.88 13.92
N ILE A 154 -0.01 4.76 13.19
CA ILE A 154 -0.26 3.46 13.83
C ILE A 154 0.88 3.01 14.76
N ARG A 155 2.08 3.58 14.61
CA ARG A 155 3.22 3.29 15.49
C ARG A 155 3.33 4.22 16.70
N TYR A 156 2.99 5.50 16.54
CA TYR A 156 3.30 6.54 17.53
C TYR A 156 2.09 7.39 17.95
N GLY A 157 0.93 7.21 17.32
CA GLY A 157 -0.29 7.98 17.57
C GLY A 157 -0.28 9.39 16.96
N GLU A 158 0.69 9.72 16.10
CA GLU A 158 0.80 11.02 15.45
C GLU A 158 1.30 10.93 14.00
N TYR A 159 0.96 11.92 13.19
CA TYR A 159 1.49 12.08 11.84
C TYR A 159 2.98 12.46 11.86
N PRO A 160 3.75 12.17 10.79
CA PRO A 160 5.13 12.64 10.68
C PRO A 160 5.24 14.15 10.84
N ARG A 161 6.22 14.63 11.61
CA ARG A 161 6.45 16.07 11.85
C ARG A 161 6.53 16.87 10.55
N THR A 162 7.20 16.34 9.54
CA THR A 162 7.30 16.93 8.20
C THR A 162 5.93 17.17 7.55
N MET A 163 4.98 16.25 7.70
CA MET A 163 3.60 16.45 7.22
C MET A 163 2.89 17.52 8.05
N GLN A 164 3.03 17.48 9.38
CA GLN A 164 2.41 18.48 10.26
C GLN A 164 2.87 19.91 9.91
N GLU A 165 4.16 20.09 9.63
CA GLU A 165 4.76 21.38 9.28
C GLU A 165 4.35 21.88 7.89
N ILE A 166 4.31 20.99 6.88
CA ILE A 166 4.00 21.36 5.48
C ILE A 166 2.49 21.54 5.27
N VAL A 167 1.68 20.61 5.78
CA VAL A 167 0.24 20.57 5.55
C VAL A 167 -0.51 21.52 6.49
N GLY A 168 0.00 21.68 7.73
CA GLY A 168 -0.53 22.60 8.72
C GLY A 168 -1.99 22.31 9.06
N LYS A 169 -2.85 23.34 9.00
CA LYS A 169 -4.26 23.26 9.40
C LYS A 169 -5.12 22.33 8.53
N ARG A 170 -4.64 21.93 7.34
CA ARG A 170 -5.34 21.00 6.44
C ARG A 170 -5.23 19.54 6.92
N LEU A 171 -4.24 19.24 7.77
CA LEU A 171 -4.05 17.91 8.34
C LEU A 171 -4.94 17.78 9.59
N PRO A 172 -5.89 16.82 9.62
CA PRO A 172 -6.71 16.60 10.81
C PRO A 172 -5.85 16.25 12.02
N LYS A 173 -6.38 16.51 13.21
CA LYS A 173 -5.74 16.17 14.49
C LYS A 173 -6.48 15.03 15.15
N PHE A 174 -5.72 14.08 15.69
CA PHE A 174 -6.27 13.07 16.59
C PHE A 174 -6.59 13.71 17.95
N THR A 175 -7.77 13.37 18.47
CA THR A 175 -8.16 13.53 19.87
C THR A 175 -7.36 12.57 20.76
N GLU A 176 -7.37 12.78 22.08
CA GLU A 176 -6.64 11.91 23.01
C GLU A 176 -7.12 10.45 22.96
N GLU A 177 -8.42 10.24 22.79
CA GLU A 177 -9.02 8.91 22.63
C GLU A 177 -8.55 8.24 21.33
N GLU A 178 -8.49 8.99 20.22
CA GLU A 178 -8.01 8.47 18.95
C GLU A 178 -6.52 8.17 18.98
N VAL A 179 -5.70 8.99 19.64
CA VAL A 179 -4.27 8.70 19.83
C VAL A 179 -4.10 7.36 20.55
N LYS A 180 -4.87 7.11 21.62
CA LYS A 180 -4.82 5.84 22.37
C LYS A 180 -5.25 4.64 21.51
N MET A 181 -6.24 4.85 20.64
CA MET A 181 -6.77 3.79 19.77
C MET A 181 -5.81 3.46 18.61
N VAL A 182 -5.23 4.48 17.99
CA VAL A 182 -4.37 4.35 16.81
C VAL A 182 -2.96 3.89 17.18
N ASN A 183 -2.41 4.34 18.31
CA ASN A 183 -1.07 3.98 18.73
C ASN A 183 -0.94 2.46 19.01
N GLY A 184 -0.09 1.79 18.24
CA GLY A 184 0.17 0.36 18.35
C GLY A 184 -0.95 -0.51 17.79
N SER A 185 -1.79 0.00 16.87
CA SER A 185 -2.93 -0.71 16.30
C SER A 185 -2.55 -1.78 15.25
N PHE A 186 -1.48 -2.55 15.47
CA PHE A 186 -1.07 -3.63 14.56
C PHE A 186 -0.30 -4.72 15.30
N ASP A 187 -0.33 -5.95 14.77
CA ASP A 187 0.54 -7.06 15.19
C ASP A 187 1.67 -7.29 14.16
N TYR A 188 1.42 -6.93 12.90
CA TYR A 188 2.40 -6.86 11.81
C TYR A 188 2.01 -5.77 10.81
N VAL A 189 2.93 -5.40 9.91
CA VAL A 189 2.64 -4.53 8.77
C VAL A 189 2.99 -5.24 7.46
N GLY A 190 2.09 -5.19 6.49
CA GLY A 190 2.36 -5.59 5.12
C GLY A 190 2.94 -4.43 4.34
N ILE A 191 3.97 -4.68 3.54
CA ILE A 191 4.58 -3.71 2.64
C ILE A 191 4.47 -4.22 1.21
N ASN A 192 3.72 -3.47 0.40
CA ASN A 192 3.62 -3.65 -1.04
C ASN A 192 4.77 -2.87 -1.68
N GLN A 193 5.80 -3.60 -2.10
CA GLN A 193 7.06 -3.03 -2.56
C GLN A 193 7.29 -3.47 -4.01
N TYR A 194 7.37 -2.49 -4.90
CA TYR A 194 7.53 -2.76 -6.34
C TYR A 194 8.81 -2.13 -6.90
N THR A 195 9.07 -0.86 -6.60
CA THR A 195 10.14 -0.11 -7.27
C THR A 195 10.82 0.91 -6.37
N THR A 196 11.74 1.67 -6.97
CA THR A 196 12.52 2.75 -6.37
C THR A 196 12.52 3.94 -7.31
N SER A 197 12.55 5.16 -6.77
CA SER A 197 12.68 6.38 -7.58
C SER A 197 13.72 7.33 -7.00
N TYR A 198 14.40 8.06 -7.88
CA TYR A 198 15.18 9.21 -7.48
C TYR A 198 14.28 10.42 -7.25
N ILE A 199 14.54 11.18 -6.19
CA ILE A 199 13.80 12.39 -5.83
C ILE A 199 14.76 13.58 -5.78
N SER A 200 14.41 14.64 -6.48
CA SER A 200 15.06 15.95 -6.34
C SER A 200 14.15 16.94 -5.63
N ASN A 201 14.73 17.94 -5.00
CA ASN A 201 13.98 19.10 -4.55
C ASN A 201 13.50 19.89 -5.78
N PRO A 202 12.20 20.23 -5.89
CA PRO A 202 11.69 20.98 -7.03
C PRO A 202 12.38 22.34 -7.12
N THR A 203 12.77 22.73 -8.34
CA THR A 203 13.34 24.06 -8.64
C THR A 203 12.27 25.15 -8.70
N THR A 204 11.02 24.77 -8.98
CA THR A 204 9.86 25.67 -8.98
C THR A 204 8.73 24.99 -8.20
N PRO A 205 8.37 25.49 -7.00
CA PRO A 205 7.22 24.98 -6.27
C PRO A 205 5.95 25.15 -7.09
N SER A 206 5.04 24.17 -7.05
CA SER A 206 3.70 24.32 -7.62
C SER A 206 2.95 25.44 -6.89
N ASN A 207 2.23 26.28 -7.63
CA ASN A 207 1.29 27.24 -7.03
C ASN A 207 -0.04 26.59 -6.64
N VAL A 208 -0.27 25.34 -7.05
CA VAL A 208 -1.47 24.57 -6.73
C VAL A 208 -1.24 23.83 -5.41
N THR A 209 -2.10 24.07 -4.43
CA THR A 209 -2.07 23.33 -3.16
C THR A 209 -2.78 22.00 -3.34
N SER A 210 -2.05 20.89 -3.22
CA SER A 210 -2.57 19.52 -3.32
C SER A 210 -1.65 18.54 -2.59
N TYR A 211 -2.08 17.31 -2.32
CA TYR A 211 -1.20 16.32 -1.69
C TYR A 211 0.04 16.01 -2.55
N GLN A 212 -0.08 15.89 -3.87
CA GLN A 212 1.05 15.70 -4.78
C GLN A 212 1.99 16.90 -4.80
N ALA A 213 1.46 18.12 -4.70
CA ALA A 213 2.27 19.33 -4.56
C ALA A 213 2.90 19.46 -3.15
N ASP A 214 2.31 18.90 -2.11
CA ASP A 214 2.88 18.88 -0.76
C ASP A 214 4.09 17.92 -0.69
N TRP A 215 3.99 16.77 -1.37
CA TRP A 215 5.09 15.81 -1.51
C TRP A 215 6.23 16.35 -2.40
N ASN A 216 5.91 16.85 -3.61
CA ASN A 216 6.84 17.26 -4.68
C ASN A 216 7.76 16.12 -5.20
N ALA A 217 7.21 15.15 -5.94
CA ALA A 217 7.98 14.08 -6.61
C ALA A 217 7.56 13.85 -8.08
N ASN A 218 8.49 13.35 -8.91
CA ASN A 218 8.25 13.04 -10.33
C ASN A 218 8.77 11.61 -10.66
N SER A 219 7.89 10.70 -11.07
CA SER A 219 8.26 9.36 -11.59
C SER A 219 7.07 8.70 -12.32
N TRP A 220 7.34 8.04 -13.46
CA TRP A 220 6.36 7.47 -14.40
C TRP A 220 6.47 5.93 -14.47
N TRP A 221 6.45 5.34 -13.26
CA TRP A 221 6.16 3.97 -12.79
C TRP A 221 6.85 2.71 -13.38
N LEU A 222 7.14 1.78 -12.45
CA LEU A 222 7.80 0.45 -12.51
C LEU A 222 9.18 0.32 -13.21
N TYR A 223 10.25 0.57 -12.45
CA TYR A 223 11.60 0.11 -12.77
C TYR A 223 12.03 -1.07 -11.87
N ILE A 224 12.76 -2.04 -12.44
CA ILE A 224 13.33 -3.17 -11.68
C ILE A 224 14.57 -2.69 -10.91
N VAL A 225 14.41 -2.38 -9.63
CA VAL A 225 15.45 -1.80 -8.76
C VAL A 225 15.53 -2.58 -7.44
N PRO A 226 16.07 -3.81 -7.45
CA PRO A 226 15.96 -4.76 -6.33
C PRO A 226 16.59 -4.27 -5.03
N TRP A 227 17.68 -3.48 -5.08
CA TRP A 227 18.34 -2.96 -3.88
C TRP A 227 17.42 -2.04 -3.06
N GLY A 228 16.37 -1.49 -3.67
CA GLY A 228 15.32 -0.75 -2.99
C GLY A 228 14.55 -1.56 -1.96
N MET A 229 14.41 -2.88 -2.17
CA MET A 229 13.80 -3.79 -1.18
C MET A 229 14.61 -3.81 0.12
N TYR A 230 15.92 -3.97 0.02
CA TYR A 230 16.83 -3.92 1.19
C TYR A 230 16.68 -2.58 1.93
N LYS A 231 16.75 -1.46 1.19
CA LYS A 231 16.62 -0.12 1.79
C LYS A 231 15.25 0.11 2.44
N THR A 232 14.18 -0.36 1.81
CA THR A 232 12.81 -0.28 2.32
C THR A 232 12.69 -0.97 3.67
N VAL A 233 13.09 -2.23 3.75
CA VAL A 233 12.97 -3.04 4.97
C VAL A 233 13.89 -2.53 6.07
N THR A 234 15.14 -2.20 5.75
CA THR A 234 16.08 -1.62 6.71
C THR A 234 15.61 -0.27 7.25
N TYR A 235 15.07 0.61 6.39
CA TYR A 235 14.49 1.87 6.85
C TYR A 235 13.33 1.67 7.81
N ILE A 236 12.43 0.72 7.53
CA ILE A 236 11.30 0.43 8.42
C ILE A 236 11.82 -0.01 9.80
N LYS A 237 12.77 -0.95 9.82
CA LYS A 237 13.42 -1.43 11.05
C LYS A 237 14.09 -0.29 11.83
N GLU A 238 14.90 0.52 11.17
CA GLU A 238 15.67 1.59 11.81
C GLU A 238 14.78 2.74 12.29
N ARG A 239 13.75 3.11 11.52
CA ARG A 239 12.91 4.29 11.80
C ARG A 239 11.75 4.02 12.74
N TYR A 240 11.16 2.81 12.68
CA TYR A 240 9.95 2.44 13.41
C TYR A 240 10.19 1.33 14.46
N GLY A 241 11.43 0.82 14.54
CA GLY A 241 11.84 -0.25 15.44
C GLY A 241 11.61 -1.64 14.85
N ASP A 242 11.84 -2.65 15.67
CA ASP A 242 11.71 -4.06 15.27
C ASP A 242 10.23 -4.49 15.16
N MET A 243 9.58 -4.09 14.06
CA MET A 243 8.22 -4.50 13.74
C MET A 243 8.24 -5.78 12.90
N ASN A 244 7.23 -6.63 13.08
CA ASN A 244 7.02 -7.76 12.17
C ASN A 244 6.52 -7.25 10.80
N VAL A 245 7.34 -7.44 9.77
CA VAL A 245 7.04 -7.04 8.39
C VAL A 245 6.67 -8.27 7.55
N ILE A 246 5.68 -8.11 6.68
CA ILE A 246 5.38 -9.04 5.60
C ILE A 246 5.57 -8.28 4.29
N ILE A 247 6.32 -8.83 3.33
CA ILE A 247 6.26 -8.33 1.95
C ILE A 247 4.97 -8.87 1.35
N SER A 248 3.93 -8.05 1.33
CA SER A 248 2.56 -8.46 1.02
C SER A 248 2.23 -8.41 -0.46
N GLU A 249 2.96 -7.58 -1.21
CA GLU A 249 2.97 -7.59 -2.67
C GLU A 249 4.38 -7.23 -3.16
N ASN A 250 4.84 -7.98 -4.15
CA ASN A 250 6.03 -7.67 -4.95
C ASN A 250 5.86 -8.38 -6.29
N GLY A 251 6.14 -7.71 -7.40
CA GLY A 251 5.90 -8.27 -8.72
C GLY A 251 6.32 -7.35 -9.86
N MET A 252 6.18 -7.86 -11.08
CA MET A 252 6.34 -7.12 -12.33
C MET A 252 5.30 -7.59 -13.36
N ASP A 253 4.91 -6.69 -14.24
CA ASP A 253 3.99 -7.01 -15.33
C ASP A 253 4.70 -7.42 -16.62
N ASP A 254 4.03 -8.25 -17.40
CA ASP A 254 4.27 -8.37 -18.84
C ASP A 254 3.13 -7.71 -19.62
N PRO A 255 3.34 -7.34 -20.90
CA PRO A 255 2.27 -6.85 -21.76
C PRO A 255 1.09 -7.82 -21.88
N GLY A 256 -0.12 -7.30 -21.79
CA GLY A 256 -1.37 -8.08 -21.81
C GLY A 256 -1.64 -8.81 -23.13
N ASN A 257 -1.06 -8.31 -24.22
CA ASN A 257 -1.12 -8.90 -25.55
C ASN A 257 -0.13 -10.07 -25.77
N ALA A 258 0.61 -10.49 -24.75
CA ALA A 258 1.48 -11.66 -24.84
C ALA A 258 0.68 -12.93 -25.20
N THR A 259 1.10 -13.61 -26.27
CA THR A 259 0.55 -14.91 -26.67
C THR A 259 0.81 -15.95 -25.58
N LEU A 260 -0.01 -17.00 -25.50
CA LEU A 260 0.16 -18.05 -24.48
C LEU A 260 1.61 -18.60 -24.44
N PRO A 261 2.25 -19.03 -25.56
CA PRO A 261 3.63 -19.53 -25.50
C PRO A 261 4.63 -18.51 -24.93
N ASN A 262 4.49 -17.23 -25.28
CA ASN A 262 5.37 -16.17 -24.79
C ASN A 262 5.10 -15.84 -23.33
N GLY A 263 3.82 -15.74 -22.95
CA GLY A 263 3.39 -15.47 -21.57
C GLY A 263 3.77 -16.57 -20.58
N LEU A 264 3.93 -17.81 -21.03
CA LEU A 264 4.44 -18.91 -20.20
C LEU A 264 5.95 -18.83 -19.95
N LYS A 265 6.72 -18.22 -20.86
CA LYS A 265 8.19 -18.11 -20.79
C LYS A 265 8.64 -16.79 -20.13
N ASP A 266 8.22 -16.58 -18.90
CA ASP A 266 8.43 -15.33 -18.16
C ASP A 266 9.74 -15.27 -17.36
N THR A 267 10.87 -15.51 -18.03
CA THR A 267 12.18 -15.56 -17.36
C THR A 267 12.60 -14.24 -16.70
N THR A 268 12.11 -13.10 -17.20
CA THR A 268 12.33 -11.79 -16.56
C THR A 268 11.69 -11.74 -15.18
N ARG A 269 10.48 -12.27 -15.01
CA ARG A 269 9.77 -12.36 -13.72
C ARG A 269 10.51 -13.27 -12.74
N ILE A 270 11.09 -14.38 -13.20
CA ILE A 270 11.97 -15.22 -12.37
C ILE A 270 13.17 -14.42 -11.85
N LYS A 271 13.85 -13.69 -12.74
CA LYS A 271 15.00 -12.87 -12.37
C LYS A 271 14.61 -11.79 -11.38
N PHE A 272 13.48 -11.10 -11.61
CA PHE A 272 12.91 -10.11 -10.71
C PHE A 272 12.76 -10.69 -9.28
N PHE A 273 12.02 -11.79 -9.13
CA PHE A 273 11.78 -12.38 -7.83
C PHE A 273 13.07 -12.81 -7.14
N LYS A 274 13.98 -13.46 -7.88
CA LYS A 274 15.27 -13.88 -7.33
C LYS A 274 16.08 -12.68 -6.81
N ASP A 275 16.14 -11.59 -7.56
CA ASP A 275 16.95 -10.43 -7.18
C ASP A 275 16.35 -9.70 -5.97
N TYR A 276 15.03 -9.48 -5.94
CA TYR A 276 14.34 -8.84 -4.81
C TYR A 276 14.40 -9.69 -3.54
N MET A 277 14.18 -11.02 -3.64
CA MET A 277 14.32 -11.94 -2.51
C MET A 277 15.75 -12.00 -1.97
N THR A 278 16.76 -11.86 -2.85
CA THR A 278 18.16 -11.79 -2.43
C THR A 278 18.41 -10.55 -1.55
N GLN A 279 17.85 -9.41 -1.93
CA GLN A 279 17.94 -8.16 -1.17
C GLN A 279 17.13 -8.21 0.13
N LEU A 280 15.96 -8.85 0.10
CA LEU A 280 15.15 -9.12 1.29
C LEU A 280 15.91 -10.00 2.28
N LYS A 281 16.51 -11.10 1.80
CA LYS A 281 17.32 -12.01 2.62
C LYS A 281 18.49 -11.28 3.26
N LYS A 282 19.16 -10.38 2.53
CA LYS A 282 20.21 -9.52 3.10
C LYS A 282 19.69 -8.67 4.26
N ALA A 283 18.52 -8.03 4.14
CA ALA A 283 17.95 -7.24 5.22
C ALA A 283 17.60 -8.11 6.45
N ILE A 284 17.09 -9.32 6.22
CA ILE A 284 16.80 -10.30 7.28
C ILE A 284 18.09 -10.73 8.00
N ASP A 285 19.15 -11.03 7.25
CA ASP A 285 20.46 -11.42 7.80
C ASP A 285 21.10 -10.30 8.63
N GLU A 286 20.76 -9.05 8.34
CA GLU A 286 21.15 -7.86 9.11
C GLU A 286 20.12 -7.48 10.20
N GLY A 287 19.21 -8.41 10.53
CA GLY A 287 18.34 -8.37 11.70
C GLY A 287 16.99 -7.69 11.49
N ALA A 288 16.49 -7.56 10.26
CA ALA A 288 15.10 -7.15 10.04
C ALA A 288 14.13 -8.32 10.28
N ASN A 289 13.07 -8.08 11.05
CA ASN A 289 12.02 -9.06 11.31
C ASN A 289 11.01 -9.12 10.14
N VAL A 290 11.29 -9.99 9.18
CA VAL A 290 10.37 -10.28 8.06
C VAL A 290 9.89 -11.72 8.16
N THR A 291 8.57 -11.93 8.22
CA THR A 291 7.98 -13.26 8.43
C THR A 291 7.18 -13.79 7.23
N GLY A 292 6.99 -12.97 6.20
CA GLY A 292 6.21 -13.36 5.02
C GLY A 292 6.66 -12.68 3.73
N TYR A 293 6.43 -13.38 2.62
CA TYR A 293 6.57 -12.86 1.26
C TYR A 293 5.44 -13.40 0.39
N PHE A 294 4.68 -12.50 -0.24
CA PHE A 294 3.60 -12.82 -1.16
C PHE A 294 3.89 -12.17 -2.52
N ALA A 295 3.89 -13.00 -3.56
CA ALA A 295 4.09 -12.55 -4.93
C ALA A 295 2.79 -11.94 -5.47
N TRP A 296 2.84 -10.69 -5.93
CA TRP A 296 1.80 -10.14 -6.78
C TRP A 296 2.10 -10.54 -8.23
N SER A 297 1.28 -11.38 -8.87
CA SER A 297 0.04 -11.99 -8.37
C SER A 297 -0.03 -13.48 -8.62
N LEU A 298 -0.99 -14.16 -7.98
CA LEU A 298 -1.25 -15.56 -8.24
C LEU A 298 -1.65 -15.79 -9.70
N LEU A 299 -2.62 -15.01 -10.19
CA LEU A 299 -3.19 -15.10 -11.53
C LEU A 299 -3.06 -13.78 -12.26
N ASP A 300 -2.91 -13.83 -13.59
CA ASP A 300 -3.24 -12.68 -14.43
C ASP A 300 -4.68 -12.22 -14.14
N ASN A 301 -4.87 -10.93 -13.90
CA ASN A 301 -6.11 -10.37 -13.36
C ASN A 301 -6.43 -8.98 -13.97
N PHE A 302 -7.46 -8.32 -13.46
CA PHE A 302 -7.86 -6.97 -13.88
C PHE A 302 -7.02 -5.94 -13.13
N GLU A 303 -6.03 -5.36 -13.82
CA GLU A 303 -5.08 -4.39 -13.30
C GLU A 303 -5.66 -2.97 -13.33
N TRP A 304 -6.76 -2.78 -12.62
CA TRP A 304 -7.38 -1.47 -12.38
C TRP A 304 -7.60 -0.68 -13.69
N LEU A 305 -6.99 0.50 -13.81
CA LEU A 305 -7.13 1.38 -14.96
C LEU A 305 -6.48 0.85 -16.24
N LEU A 306 -5.58 -0.13 -16.12
CA LEU A 306 -4.98 -0.84 -17.25
C LEU A 306 -5.84 -2.02 -17.72
N GLY A 307 -6.90 -2.36 -16.97
CA GLY A 307 -7.75 -3.51 -17.27
C GLY A 307 -6.91 -4.78 -17.46
N TYR A 308 -6.99 -5.41 -18.63
CA TYR A 308 -6.25 -6.65 -18.91
C TYR A 308 -4.97 -6.42 -19.73
N THR A 309 -4.49 -5.18 -19.86
CA THR A 309 -3.30 -4.86 -20.67
C THR A 309 -1.98 -5.08 -19.94
N SER A 310 -2.01 -5.42 -18.65
CA SER A 310 -0.83 -5.81 -17.85
C SER A 310 -1.08 -7.17 -17.19
N ARG A 311 -0.06 -8.03 -17.20
CA ARG A 311 -0.12 -9.40 -16.67
C ARG A 311 0.89 -9.58 -15.56
N PHE A 312 0.45 -9.54 -14.30
CA PHE A 312 1.29 -9.75 -13.11
C PHE A 312 1.39 -11.20 -12.64
N GLY A 313 0.53 -12.09 -13.14
CA GLY A 313 0.37 -13.43 -12.57
C GLY A 313 1.60 -14.31 -12.74
N ILE A 314 1.89 -15.15 -11.75
CA ILE A 314 2.76 -16.33 -11.95
C ILE A 314 2.02 -17.48 -12.68
N VAL A 315 0.69 -17.37 -12.79
CA VAL A 315 -0.16 -18.24 -13.58
C VAL A 315 -0.85 -17.41 -14.67
N TYR A 316 -0.66 -17.82 -15.92
CA TYR A 316 -1.32 -17.21 -17.06
C TYR A 316 -2.82 -17.53 -17.06
N VAL A 317 -3.65 -16.54 -17.39
CA VAL A 317 -5.09 -16.72 -17.64
C VAL A 317 -5.40 -16.42 -19.10
N ASP A 318 -5.95 -17.41 -19.80
CA ASP A 318 -6.51 -17.21 -21.13
C ASP A 318 -7.88 -16.55 -20.99
N TYR A 319 -7.99 -15.26 -21.32
CA TYR A 319 -9.23 -14.50 -21.12
C TYR A 319 -10.39 -14.94 -22.03
N ASN A 320 -10.16 -15.78 -23.04
CA ASN A 320 -11.23 -16.31 -23.89
C ASN A 320 -12.05 -17.41 -23.20
N ASN A 321 -11.42 -18.19 -22.33
CA ASN A 321 -12.04 -19.37 -21.70
C ASN A 321 -11.71 -19.52 -20.21
N LEU A 322 -10.95 -18.57 -19.66
CA LEU A 322 -10.46 -18.50 -18.29
C LEU A 322 -9.61 -19.72 -17.87
N LYS A 323 -9.00 -20.46 -18.80
CA LYS A 323 -8.08 -21.55 -18.43
C LYS A 323 -6.81 -20.98 -17.81
N ARG A 324 -6.27 -21.71 -16.82
CA ARG A 324 -5.10 -21.35 -16.03
C ARG A 324 -3.90 -22.20 -16.45
N TYR A 325 -2.78 -21.55 -16.71
CA TYR A 325 -1.54 -22.19 -17.14
C TYR A 325 -0.38 -21.67 -16.29
N PRO A 326 0.21 -22.49 -15.39
CA PRO A 326 1.36 -22.08 -14.61
C PRO A 326 2.51 -21.63 -15.52
N LYS A 327 3.05 -20.43 -15.31
CA LYS A 327 4.20 -19.90 -16.06
C LYS A 327 5.50 -20.50 -15.51
N MET A 328 6.63 -20.24 -16.17
CA MET A 328 7.93 -20.67 -15.67
C MET A 328 8.22 -20.14 -14.26
N SER A 329 7.78 -18.93 -13.93
CA SER A 329 7.87 -18.36 -12.57
C SER A 329 7.14 -19.18 -11.51
N ALA A 330 5.96 -19.73 -11.81
CA ALA A 330 5.25 -20.65 -10.91
C ALA A 330 6.05 -21.94 -10.66
N TYR A 331 6.64 -22.54 -11.70
CA TYR A 331 7.49 -23.72 -11.54
C TYR A 331 8.79 -23.40 -10.78
N TRP A 332 9.35 -22.21 -10.97
CA TRP A 332 10.50 -21.74 -10.19
C TRP A 332 10.14 -21.61 -8.70
N PHE A 333 8.99 -21.01 -8.35
CA PHE A 333 8.51 -20.97 -6.97
C PHE A 333 8.29 -22.36 -6.38
N LYS A 334 7.73 -23.29 -7.16
CA LYS A 334 7.59 -24.69 -6.75
C LYS A 334 8.95 -25.28 -6.34
N GLN A 335 9.97 -25.13 -7.19
CA GLN A 335 11.32 -25.63 -6.89
C GLN A 335 11.97 -24.92 -5.70
N LEU A 336 11.75 -23.61 -5.54
CA LEU A 336 12.27 -22.83 -4.42
C LEU A 336 11.70 -23.35 -3.08
N LEU A 337 10.40 -23.63 -3.03
CA LEU A 337 9.70 -24.08 -1.83
C LEU A 337 9.92 -25.57 -1.49
N GLU A 338 10.37 -26.38 -2.45
CA GLU A 338 10.73 -27.80 -2.23
C GLU A 338 12.16 -27.96 -1.68
N LYS A 339 13.03 -26.95 -1.83
CA LYS A 339 14.38 -26.97 -1.25
C LYS A 339 14.28 -26.77 0.27
N LYS A 340 14.53 -27.85 1.01
CA LYS A 340 14.61 -27.84 2.47
C LYS A 340 15.86 -27.14 2.97
#